data_AF-A0A6B2RX27-F1
#
_entry.id   AF-A0A6B2RX27-F1
#
_cell.length_a   1.000
_cell.length_b   1.000
_cell.length_c   1.000
_cell.angle_alpha   90.00
_cell.angle_beta   90.00
_cell.angle_gamma   90.00
#
_symmetry.space_group_name_H-M   'P 1'
#
loop_
_entity.id
_entity.type
_entity.pdbx_description
1 polymer ?
#
loop_
_entity_poly.entity_id
_entity_poly.type
_entity_poly.pdbx_seq_one_letter_code
_entity_poly.pdbx_strand_id
1 'polypeptide(L)'
;MNTEGTHDARGTRGAGPVPRPAGPPAVPPPPSYAPTTGPVLTDWLAAPRHRAGPGVWAYGHVERPPESEHVPGRTVLSGAVISLLACVLVWSLWNNGYIPYWRVPLELFTPGDWWSRQRMGEPAPQGAENALEVYRFLIACALLYGFGRLGNWRGAFEHAVDGRGPRARATAAAALALLVWIFVWTDTLPGLGMVFMLIPQSWLTGGGDRVAAAAVAYTVYALITLAVVWPFARLGRWRTLLRPGQLPQQRAPQERPHAPAQAGA
;
A
#
# COMPACT_ATOMS: atom_id res chain seq x y z
N MET A 1 -0.34 -51.90 -49.02
CA MET A 1 -1.53 -51.85 -48.13
C MET A 1 -1.24 -50.73 -47.14
N ASN A 2 -1.85 -49.55 -47.31
CA ASN A 2 -3.24 -49.24 -46.94
C ASN A 2 -3.39 -49.43 -45.41
N THR A 3 -3.79 -48.46 -44.58
CA THR A 3 -4.70 -47.31 -44.79
C THR A 3 -4.81 -46.56 -43.45
N GLU A 4 -5.33 -45.33 -43.52
CA GLU A 4 -6.03 -44.59 -42.43
C GLU A 4 -5.21 -44.16 -41.20
N GLY A 5 -5.09 -42.87 -40.84
CA GLY A 5 -6.00 -41.73 -40.95
C GLY A 5 -6.17 -41.16 -39.52
N THR A 6 -6.29 -39.87 -39.18
CA THR A 6 -6.54 -38.58 -39.85
C THR A 6 -6.43 -37.54 -38.69
N HIS A 7 -5.86 -36.33 -38.77
CA HIS A 7 -6.53 -35.10 -39.20
C HIS A 7 -5.67 -33.84 -38.98
N ASP A 8 -5.61 -33.03 -40.03
CA ASP A 8 -5.73 -31.56 -40.07
C ASP A 8 -4.99 -30.67 -39.05
N ALA A 9 -3.93 -30.01 -39.54
CA ALA A 9 -3.60 -28.63 -39.16
C ALA A 9 -4.02 -27.67 -40.28
N ARG A 10 -5.31 -27.71 -40.64
CA ARG A 10 -5.96 -26.70 -41.48
C ARG A 10 -6.27 -25.49 -40.60
N GLY A 11 -5.30 -24.59 -40.41
CA GLY A 11 -5.50 -23.46 -39.48
C GLY A 11 -4.65 -22.21 -39.65
N THR A 12 -3.74 -22.10 -40.62
CA THR A 12 -2.83 -20.92 -40.69
C THR A 12 -2.80 -20.18 -42.04
N ARG A 13 -3.74 -20.42 -42.95
CA ARG A 13 -3.97 -19.53 -44.13
C ARG A 13 -4.74 -18.23 -43.80
N GLY A 14 -4.53 -17.70 -42.59
CA GLY A 14 -5.18 -16.47 -42.11
C GLY A 14 -4.24 -15.45 -41.48
N ALA A 15 -2.92 -15.60 -41.65
CA ALA A 15 -1.97 -14.58 -41.22
C ALA A 15 -1.83 -13.53 -42.31
N GLY A 16 -2.56 -12.42 -42.16
CA GLY A 16 -2.34 -11.22 -42.95
C GLY A 16 -0.88 -10.72 -42.85
N PRO A 17 -0.45 -9.83 -43.75
CA PRO A 17 0.93 -9.35 -43.80
C PRO A 17 1.37 -8.82 -42.44
N VAL A 18 2.54 -9.27 -41.99
CA VAL A 18 3.18 -8.80 -40.75
C VAL A 18 3.31 -7.26 -40.80
N PRO A 19 2.92 -6.50 -39.75
CA PRO A 19 3.06 -5.05 -39.76
C PRO A 19 4.53 -4.66 -39.90
N ARG A 20 4.85 -3.92 -40.96
CA ARG A 20 6.19 -3.36 -41.16
C ARG A 20 6.46 -2.35 -40.02
N PRO A 21 7.68 -2.31 -39.45
CA PRO A 21 8.06 -1.27 -38.49
C PRO A 21 7.76 0.12 -39.05
N ALA A 22 7.16 0.98 -38.24
CA ALA A 22 6.93 2.38 -38.61
C ALA A 22 8.27 3.01 -38.99
N GLY A 23 8.34 3.60 -40.18
CA GLY A 23 9.51 4.34 -40.62
C GLY A 23 9.83 5.52 -39.67
N PRO A 24 11.07 6.02 -39.65
CA PRO A 24 11.44 7.16 -38.83
C PRO A 24 10.52 8.35 -39.10
N PRO A 25 10.17 9.14 -38.06
CA PRO A 25 9.28 10.28 -38.21
C PRO A 25 9.82 11.24 -39.27
N ALA A 26 8.94 11.71 -40.15
CA ALA A 26 9.29 12.66 -41.20
C ALA A 26 9.90 13.91 -40.55
N VAL A 27 11.14 14.21 -40.92
CA VAL A 27 11.81 15.44 -40.49
C VAL A 27 11.00 16.60 -41.05
N PRO A 28 10.57 17.58 -40.22
CA PRO A 28 9.82 18.72 -40.71
C PRO A 28 10.64 19.48 -41.76
N PRO A 29 10.00 20.03 -42.81
CA PRO A 29 10.70 20.79 -43.83
C PRO A 29 11.39 22.01 -43.20
N PRO A 30 12.57 22.41 -43.70
CA PRO A 30 13.24 23.61 -43.22
C PRO A 30 12.33 24.83 -43.43
N PRO A 31 12.29 25.78 -42.48
CA PRO A 31 11.44 26.95 -42.59
C PRO A 31 11.81 27.76 -43.85
N SER A 32 10.81 28.02 -44.69
CA SER A 32 10.98 28.69 -46.00
C SER A 32 11.23 30.19 -45.92
N TYR A 33 11.26 30.77 -44.72
CA TYR A 33 11.45 32.20 -44.51
C TYR A 33 12.23 32.48 -43.23
N ALA A 34 13.03 33.54 -43.27
CA ALA A 34 13.65 34.09 -42.07
C ALA A 34 12.56 34.74 -41.19
N PRO A 35 12.64 34.59 -39.85
CA PRO A 35 11.70 35.25 -38.95
C PRO A 35 11.80 36.77 -39.13
N THR A 36 10.66 37.40 -39.44
CA THR A 36 10.57 38.83 -39.81
C THR A 36 10.87 39.79 -38.65
N THR A 37 10.91 39.28 -37.42
CA THR A 37 11.16 40.04 -36.19
C THR A 37 11.95 39.17 -35.22
N GLY A 38 13.24 39.50 -35.04
CA GLY A 38 14.05 38.98 -33.94
C GLY A 38 13.89 39.84 -32.69
N PRO A 39 14.31 39.34 -31.51
CA PRO A 39 14.35 40.15 -30.30
C PRO A 39 15.21 41.40 -30.55
N VAL A 40 14.78 42.54 -30.02
CA VAL A 40 15.57 43.76 -30.08
C VAL A 40 16.91 43.49 -29.38
N LEU A 41 18.02 44.00 -29.92
CA LEU A 41 19.37 43.72 -29.37
C LEU A 41 19.46 43.96 -27.86
N THR A 42 18.72 44.95 -27.36
CA THR A 42 18.59 45.27 -25.94
C THR A 42 17.95 44.13 -25.14
N ASP A 43 16.91 43.51 -25.67
CA ASP A 43 16.24 42.36 -25.05
C ASP A 43 17.17 41.14 -25.05
N TRP A 44 17.96 41.00 -26.12
CA TRP A 44 18.94 39.93 -26.21
C TRP A 44 20.06 40.07 -25.19
N LEU A 45 20.55 41.29 -24.99
CA LEU A 45 21.57 41.58 -23.98
C LEU A 45 21.05 41.47 -22.55
N ALA A 46 19.76 41.76 -22.33
CA ALA A 46 19.11 41.68 -21.02
C ALA A 46 18.73 40.25 -20.60
N ALA A 47 18.72 39.29 -21.54
CA ALA A 47 18.34 37.92 -21.25
C ALA A 47 19.32 37.26 -20.23
N PRO A 48 18.80 36.63 -19.14
CA PRO A 48 19.64 35.93 -18.16
C PRO A 48 20.49 34.83 -18.82
N ARG A 49 21.81 34.90 -18.65
CA ARG A 49 22.73 33.89 -19.19
C ARG A 49 22.81 32.69 -18.26
N HIS A 50 22.18 31.59 -18.65
CA HIS A 50 22.32 30.32 -17.94
C HIS A 50 23.72 29.74 -18.18
N ARG A 51 24.39 29.21 -17.15
CA ARG A 51 25.67 28.50 -17.30
C ARG A 51 25.41 27.14 -17.94
N ALA A 52 25.26 27.12 -19.25
CA ALA A 52 25.16 25.91 -20.01
C ALA A 52 26.58 25.38 -20.36
N GLY A 53 26.72 24.06 -20.49
CA GLY A 53 27.98 23.45 -20.92
C GLY A 53 28.39 23.93 -22.33
N PRO A 54 29.67 23.75 -22.72
CA PRO A 54 30.14 24.11 -24.05
C PRO A 54 29.28 23.43 -25.13
N GLY A 55 28.79 24.21 -26.09
CA GLY A 55 27.91 23.75 -27.17
C GLY A 55 26.40 23.87 -26.88
N VAL A 56 25.99 24.31 -25.69
CA VAL A 56 24.57 24.47 -25.35
C VAL A 56 24.18 25.95 -25.40
N TRP A 57 23.27 26.28 -26.32
CA TRP A 57 22.67 27.61 -26.43
C TRP A 57 21.41 27.70 -25.55
N ALA A 58 21.43 28.56 -24.52
CA ALA A 58 20.36 28.70 -23.53
C ALA A 58 19.79 30.13 -23.49
N TYR A 59 19.50 30.71 -24.67
CA TYR A 59 18.89 32.03 -24.75
C TYR A 59 17.45 32.00 -24.21
N GLY A 60 17.18 32.79 -23.16
CA GLY A 60 15.84 32.87 -22.55
C GLY A 60 15.35 31.57 -21.92
N HIS A 61 16.27 30.70 -21.49
CA HIS A 61 15.90 29.42 -20.88
C HIS A 61 15.14 29.63 -19.57
N VAL A 62 13.85 29.29 -19.59
CA VAL A 62 13.04 29.10 -18.38
C VAL A 62 13.19 27.64 -18.00
N GLU A 63 13.71 27.37 -16.80
CA GLU A 63 13.73 26.02 -16.26
C GLU A 63 12.31 25.46 -16.33
N ARG A 64 12.15 24.31 -17.00
CA ARG A 64 10.88 23.60 -16.97
C ARG A 64 10.55 23.40 -15.49
N PRO A 65 9.40 23.89 -14.98
CA PRO A 65 8.99 23.57 -13.62
C PRO A 65 9.09 22.05 -13.47
N PRO A 66 9.60 21.52 -12.34
CA PRO A 66 9.79 20.09 -12.19
C PRO A 66 8.48 19.42 -12.59
N GLU A 67 8.52 18.63 -13.66
CA GLU A 67 7.39 17.83 -14.08
C GLU A 67 7.16 16.87 -12.92
N SER A 68 6.28 17.27 -12.01
CA SER A 68 5.76 16.44 -10.96
C SER A 68 5.23 15.21 -11.66
N GLU A 69 5.96 14.11 -11.53
CA GLU A 69 5.58 12.77 -11.97
C GLU A 69 4.34 12.38 -11.17
N HIS A 70 3.21 13.01 -11.49
CA HIS A 70 1.92 12.72 -10.93
C HIS A 70 1.53 11.38 -11.52
N VAL A 71 2.01 10.30 -10.91
CA VAL A 71 1.47 8.97 -11.13
C VAL A 71 -0.04 9.12 -10.93
N PRO A 72 -0.86 8.86 -11.96
CA PRO A 72 -2.30 9.07 -11.88
C PRO A 72 -2.83 8.35 -10.65
N GLY A 73 -3.68 9.00 -9.84
CA GLY A 73 -4.16 8.43 -8.58
C GLY A 73 -4.79 7.03 -8.72
N ARG A 74 -5.39 6.76 -9.89
CA ARG A 74 -5.88 5.43 -10.29
C ARG A 74 -4.81 4.35 -10.35
N THR A 75 -3.60 4.69 -10.78
CA THR A 75 -2.45 3.77 -10.90
C THR A 75 -1.87 3.44 -9.52
N VAL A 76 -1.83 4.42 -8.61
CA VAL A 76 -1.42 4.18 -7.21
C VAL A 76 -2.46 3.31 -6.50
N LEU A 77 -3.75 3.59 -6.71
CA LEU A 77 -4.83 2.80 -6.12
C LEU A 77 -4.88 1.37 -6.69
N SER A 78 -4.69 1.20 -8.00
CA SER A 78 -4.65 -0.14 -8.61
C SER A 78 -3.43 -0.93 -8.13
N GLY A 79 -2.26 -0.30 -7.99
CA GLY A 79 -1.08 -0.92 -7.40
C GLY A 79 -1.33 -1.43 -5.97
N ALA A 80 -1.98 -0.61 -5.14
CA ALA A 80 -2.37 -1.02 -3.79
C ALA A 80 -3.36 -2.18 -3.80
N VAL A 81 -4.44 -2.10 -4.60
CA VAL A 81 -5.46 -3.16 -4.69
C VAL A 81 -4.86 -4.47 -5.23
N ILE A 82 -4.04 -4.41 -6.28
CA ILE A 82 -3.37 -5.59 -6.84
C ILE A 82 -2.43 -6.20 -5.79
N SER A 83 -1.67 -5.39 -5.06
CA SER A 83 -0.83 -5.90 -3.97
C SER A 83 -1.63 -6.54 -2.83
N LEU A 84 -2.83 -6.01 -2.52
CA LEU A 84 -3.74 -6.61 -1.55
C LEU A 84 -4.24 -7.97 -2.04
N LEU A 85 -4.71 -8.04 -3.28
CA LEU A 85 -5.23 -9.27 -3.86
C LEU A 85 -4.13 -10.33 -3.96
N ALA A 86 -2.92 -9.94 -4.33
CA ALA A 86 -1.76 -10.83 -4.33
C ALA A 86 -1.42 -11.31 -2.91
N CYS A 87 -1.42 -10.42 -1.91
CA CYS A 87 -1.25 -10.76 -0.50
C CYS A 87 -2.29 -11.79 -0.04
N VAL A 88 -3.57 -11.55 -0.30
CA VAL A 88 -4.68 -12.45 0.05
C VAL A 88 -4.56 -13.79 -0.68
N LEU A 89 -4.17 -13.79 -1.95
CA LEU A 89 -3.98 -15.00 -2.72
C LEU A 89 -2.85 -15.86 -2.14
N VAL A 90 -1.68 -15.28 -1.87
CA VAL A 90 -0.55 -15.99 -1.26
C VAL A 90 -0.92 -16.49 0.13
N TRP A 91 -1.60 -15.66 0.92
CA TRP A 91 -2.12 -16.04 2.24
C TRP A 91 -3.06 -17.25 2.16
N SER A 92 -3.96 -17.24 1.17
CA SER A 92 -4.91 -18.33 0.94
C SER A 92 -4.19 -19.61 0.51
N LEU A 93 -3.25 -19.53 -0.42
CA LEU A 93 -2.44 -20.69 -0.84
C LEU A 93 -1.68 -21.30 0.33
N TRP A 94 -1.10 -20.45 1.18
CA TRP A 94 -0.36 -20.90 2.35
C TRP A 94 -1.27 -21.61 3.36
N ASN A 95 -2.41 -21.02 3.73
CA ASN A 95 -3.33 -21.61 4.72
C ASN A 95 -4.01 -22.88 4.21
N ASN A 96 -4.28 -22.99 2.92
CA ASN A 96 -4.84 -24.21 2.32
C ASN A 96 -3.78 -25.30 2.07
N GLY A 97 -2.52 -25.07 2.44
CA GLY A 97 -1.45 -26.07 2.33
C GLY A 97 -0.92 -26.29 0.92
N TYR A 98 -1.20 -25.40 -0.04
CA TYR A 98 -0.72 -25.50 -1.42
C TYR A 98 0.77 -25.15 -1.59
N ILE A 99 1.37 -24.51 -0.59
CA ILE A 99 2.80 -24.20 -0.59
C ILE A 99 3.50 -25.32 0.17
N PRO A 100 4.05 -26.35 -0.49
CA PRO A 100 4.82 -27.37 0.21
C PRO A 100 6.14 -26.76 0.72
N TYR A 101 6.74 -27.39 1.73
CA TYR A 101 8.07 -27.06 2.25
C TYR A 101 8.25 -25.72 3.01
N TRP A 102 7.19 -24.94 3.25
CA TRP A 102 7.32 -23.71 4.04
C TRP A 102 7.85 -23.95 5.46
N ARG A 103 7.68 -25.16 6.02
CA ARG A 103 8.20 -25.54 7.35
C ARG A 103 9.66 -25.97 7.37
N VAL A 104 10.27 -26.23 6.22
CA VAL A 104 11.65 -26.75 6.14
C VAL A 104 12.67 -25.87 6.87
N PRO A 105 12.63 -24.52 6.75
CA PRO A 105 13.55 -23.69 7.51
C PRO A 105 13.38 -23.87 9.03
N LEU A 106 12.15 -24.00 9.52
CA LEU A 106 11.89 -24.23 10.93
C LEU A 106 12.41 -25.60 11.37
N GLU A 107 12.17 -26.64 10.59
CA GLU A 107 12.66 -28.00 10.85
C GLU A 107 14.19 -28.09 10.86
N LEU A 108 14.88 -27.20 10.15
CA LEU A 108 16.35 -27.14 10.13
C LEU A 108 16.94 -26.51 11.39
N PHE A 109 16.25 -25.51 11.97
CA PHE A 109 16.71 -24.80 13.18
C PHE A 109 16.19 -25.42 14.48
N THR A 110 15.31 -26.41 14.41
CA THR A 110 14.72 -27.06 15.58
C THR A 110 15.07 -28.55 15.61
N PRO A 111 15.04 -29.21 16.79
CA PRO A 111 15.34 -30.63 16.90
C PRO A 111 14.42 -31.49 16.02
N GLY A 112 14.99 -32.42 15.24
CA GLY A 112 14.23 -33.30 14.34
C GLY A 112 13.20 -34.18 15.06
N ASP A 113 13.46 -34.52 16.33
CA ASP A 113 12.62 -35.35 17.19
C ASP A 113 11.24 -34.74 17.45
N TRP A 114 11.14 -33.41 17.36
CA TRP A 114 9.87 -32.68 17.53
C TRP A 114 8.89 -33.00 16.40
N TRP A 115 9.41 -33.12 15.18
CA TRP A 115 8.62 -33.31 13.96
C TRP A 115 8.42 -34.78 13.63
N SER A 116 9.31 -35.66 14.11
CA SER A 116 9.14 -37.11 13.94
C SER A 116 7.93 -37.64 14.72
N ARG A 117 7.72 -37.17 15.96
CA ARG A 117 6.51 -37.48 16.77
C ARG A 117 5.22 -37.08 16.07
N GLN A 118 5.20 -35.85 15.54
CA GLN A 118 4.03 -35.34 14.82
C GLN A 118 3.71 -36.17 13.55
N ARG A 119 4.74 -36.65 12.83
CA ARG A 119 4.57 -37.56 11.68
C ARG A 119 4.06 -38.95 12.08
N MET A 120 4.35 -39.40 13.30
CA MET A 120 3.86 -40.66 13.86
C MET A 120 2.45 -40.54 14.46
N GLY A 121 1.83 -39.36 14.42
CA GLY A 121 0.51 -39.11 14.99
C GLY A 121 0.53 -38.89 16.51
N GLU A 122 1.72 -38.78 17.11
CA GLU A 122 1.84 -38.38 18.51
C GLU A 122 1.72 -36.86 18.66
N PRO A 123 1.22 -36.36 19.81
CA PRO A 123 1.21 -34.93 20.11
C PRO A 123 2.61 -34.35 20.01
N ALA A 124 2.75 -33.24 19.29
CA ALA A 124 4.03 -32.53 19.24
C ALA A 124 4.36 -32.00 20.64
N PRO A 125 5.65 -31.98 21.03
CA PRO A 125 6.02 -31.35 22.29
C PRO A 125 5.62 -29.87 22.26
N GLN A 126 5.22 -29.31 23.41
CA GLN A 126 4.76 -27.91 23.53
C GLN A 126 5.74 -26.91 22.89
N GLY A 127 7.05 -27.16 23.00
CA GLY A 127 8.08 -26.31 22.39
C GLY A 127 8.01 -26.24 20.86
N ALA A 128 7.60 -27.33 20.19
CA ALA A 128 7.45 -27.39 18.74
C ALA A 128 6.22 -26.61 18.26
N GLU A 129 5.11 -26.72 18.98
CA GLU A 129 3.88 -25.97 18.70
C GLU A 129 4.13 -24.46 18.83
N ASN A 130 4.78 -24.05 19.92
CA ASN A 130 5.15 -22.66 20.17
C ASN A 130 6.09 -22.12 19.07
N ALA A 131 7.11 -22.89 18.69
CA ALA A 131 8.04 -22.51 17.63
C ALA A 131 7.33 -22.37 16.27
N LEU A 132 6.41 -23.28 15.96
CA LEU A 132 5.59 -23.23 14.75
C LEU A 132 4.74 -21.97 14.72
N GLU A 133 4.14 -21.62 15.85
CA GLU A 133 3.28 -20.43 15.93
C GLU A 133 4.07 -19.13 15.74
N VAL A 134 5.22 -18.98 16.42
CA VAL A 134 6.11 -17.83 16.23
C VAL A 134 6.57 -17.75 14.78
N TYR A 135 6.91 -18.88 14.17
CA TYR A 135 7.33 -18.93 12.76
C TYR A 135 6.20 -18.51 11.80
N ARG A 136 4.97 -18.96 12.03
CA ARG A 136 3.79 -18.52 11.27
C ARG A 136 3.56 -17.03 11.41
N PHE A 137 3.70 -16.48 12.62
CA PHE A 137 3.60 -15.03 12.85
C PHE A 137 4.68 -14.25 12.08
N LEU A 138 5.93 -14.72 12.09
CA LEU A 138 7.02 -14.08 11.35
C LEU A 138 6.78 -14.07 9.84
N ILE A 139 6.34 -15.20 9.27
CA ILE A 139 5.97 -15.26 7.85
C ILE A 139 4.83 -14.30 7.56
N ALA A 140 3.80 -14.28 8.40
CA ALA A 140 2.67 -13.38 8.24
C ALA A 140 3.09 -11.91 8.26
N CYS A 141 3.94 -11.52 9.20
CA CYS A 141 4.52 -10.18 9.27
C CYS A 141 5.37 -9.85 8.04
N ALA A 142 6.21 -10.78 7.59
CA ALA A 142 7.04 -10.59 6.41
C ALA A 142 6.19 -10.40 5.14
N LEU A 143 5.10 -11.18 5.01
CA LEU A 143 4.17 -11.10 3.90
C LEU A 143 3.42 -9.75 3.92
N LEU A 144 2.85 -9.37 5.07
CA LEU A 144 2.19 -8.08 5.25
C LEU A 144 3.14 -6.90 4.99
N TYR A 145 4.39 -6.99 5.46
CA TYR A 145 5.40 -5.96 5.23
C TYR A 145 5.81 -5.87 3.76
N GLY A 146 6.06 -7.02 3.12
CA GLY A 146 6.44 -7.11 1.72
C GLY A 146 5.37 -6.51 0.81
N PHE A 147 4.12 -7.00 0.91
CA PHE A 147 3.01 -6.50 0.10
C PHE A 147 2.57 -5.08 0.49
N GLY A 148 2.70 -4.72 1.77
CA GLY A 148 2.50 -3.36 2.27
C GLY A 148 3.51 -2.35 1.70
N ARG A 149 4.74 -2.80 1.44
CA ARG A 149 5.78 -1.97 0.79
C ARG A 149 5.61 -1.93 -0.72
N LEU A 150 5.32 -3.06 -1.36
CA LEU A 150 5.15 -3.16 -2.82
C LEU A 150 3.96 -2.36 -3.34
N GLY A 151 2.86 -2.29 -2.59
CA GLY A 151 1.64 -1.60 -3.01
C GLY A 151 1.64 -0.07 -2.94
N ASN A 152 2.74 0.55 -2.48
CA ASN A 152 2.80 1.97 -2.14
C ASN A 152 1.57 2.44 -1.33
N TRP A 153 1.20 1.65 -0.31
CA TRP A 153 0.00 1.86 0.51
C TRP A 153 -0.04 3.24 1.16
N ARG A 154 1.13 3.82 1.45
CA ARG A 154 1.25 5.17 1.98
C ARG A 154 0.75 6.22 0.98
N GLY A 155 1.18 6.14 -0.28
CA GLY A 155 0.68 7.02 -1.35
C GLY A 155 -0.80 6.78 -1.67
N ALA A 156 -1.26 5.52 -1.63
CA ALA A 156 -2.68 5.20 -1.82
C ALA A 156 -3.54 5.76 -0.68
N PHE A 157 -3.06 5.68 0.56
CA PHE A 157 -3.74 6.24 1.73
C PHE A 157 -3.77 7.76 1.64
N GLU A 158 -2.63 8.42 1.42
CA GLU A 158 -2.54 9.88 1.25
C GLU A 158 -3.49 10.36 0.15
N HIS A 159 -3.52 9.71 -1.02
CA HIS A 159 -4.42 10.09 -2.11
C HIS A 159 -5.91 9.81 -1.83
N ALA A 160 -6.23 8.66 -1.21
CA ALA A 160 -7.62 8.31 -0.87
C ALA A 160 -8.21 9.25 0.19
N VAL A 161 -7.34 9.87 0.98
CA VAL A 161 -7.66 10.62 2.19
C VAL A 161 -7.56 12.14 2.01
N ASP A 162 -6.56 12.65 1.29
CA ASP A 162 -6.35 14.10 1.12
C ASP A 162 -7.49 14.77 0.34
N GLY A 163 -8.19 14.04 -0.52
CA GLY A 163 -9.37 14.54 -1.23
C GLY A 163 -10.69 14.50 -0.45
N ARG A 164 -10.77 13.80 0.70
CA ARG A 164 -12.06 13.46 1.35
C ARG A 164 -12.25 13.95 2.79
N GLY A 165 -11.29 14.73 3.31
CA GLY A 165 -11.41 15.42 4.59
C GLY A 165 -11.29 14.53 5.84
N PRO A 166 -11.37 15.12 7.04
CA PRO A 166 -11.06 14.44 8.32
C PRO A 166 -12.02 13.28 8.66
N ARG A 167 -13.23 13.24 8.10
CA ARG A 167 -14.18 12.13 8.29
C ARG A 167 -13.77 10.87 7.53
N ALA A 168 -13.18 11.00 6.35
CA ALA A 168 -12.67 9.85 5.58
C ALA A 168 -11.43 9.22 6.23
N ARG A 169 -10.59 10.02 6.91
CA ARG A 169 -9.51 9.50 7.77
C ARG A 169 -10.05 8.62 8.89
N ALA A 170 -11.12 9.08 9.53
CA ALA A 170 -11.74 8.40 10.64
C ALA A 170 -12.43 7.09 10.19
N THR A 171 -13.15 7.11 9.05
CA THR A 171 -13.77 5.87 8.51
C THR A 171 -12.73 4.88 7.99
N ALA A 172 -11.66 5.33 7.33
CA ALA A 172 -10.58 4.44 6.90
C ALA A 172 -9.84 3.82 8.10
N ALA A 173 -9.56 4.61 9.14
CA ALA A 173 -8.98 4.10 10.38
C ALA A 173 -9.94 3.12 11.10
N ALA A 174 -11.25 3.41 11.12
CA ALA A 174 -12.25 2.52 11.69
C ALA A 174 -12.40 1.22 10.88
N ALA A 175 -12.40 1.30 9.55
CA ALA A 175 -12.45 0.13 8.67
C ALA A 175 -11.22 -0.75 8.86
N LEU A 176 -10.02 -0.15 8.97
CA LEU A 176 -8.78 -0.89 9.21
C LEU A 176 -8.76 -1.50 10.61
N ALA A 177 -9.27 -0.79 11.63
CA ALA A 177 -9.44 -1.32 12.98
C ALA A 177 -10.43 -2.49 13.02
N LEU A 178 -11.55 -2.38 12.30
CA LEU A 178 -12.57 -3.42 12.22
C LEU A 178 -12.02 -4.64 11.48
N LEU A 179 -11.26 -4.43 10.40
CA LEU A 179 -10.62 -5.50 9.64
C LEU A 179 -9.58 -6.22 10.52
N VAL A 180 -8.71 -5.50 11.24
CA VAL A 180 -7.78 -6.11 12.21
C VAL A 180 -8.53 -6.85 13.32
N TRP A 181 -9.62 -6.28 13.84
CA TRP A 181 -10.43 -6.91 14.87
C TRP A 181 -11.10 -8.21 14.39
N ILE A 182 -11.65 -8.21 13.17
CA ILE A 182 -12.18 -9.42 12.52
C ILE A 182 -11.08 -10.47 12.40
N PHE A 183 -9.90 -10.09 11.89
CA PHE A 183 -8.80 -11.04 11.67
C PHE A 183 -8.25 -11.65 12.97
N VAL A 184 -8.26 -10.88 14.06
CA VAL A 184 -7.95 -11.40 15.41
C VAL A 184 -9.05 -12.37 15.85
N TRP A 185 -10.32 -12.00 15.71
CA TRP A 185 -11.43 -12.85 16.18
C TRP A 185 -11.60 -14.14 15.38
N THR A 186 -11.28 -14.15 14.09
CA THR A 186 -11.38 -15.34 13.22
C THR A 186 -10.14 -16.23 13.27
N ASP A 187 -9.22 -16.01 14.22
CA ASP A 187 -7.93 -16.72 14.38
C ASP A 187 -7.14 -16.80 13.06
N THR A 188 -7.36 -15.82 12.19
CA THR A 188 -6.84 -15.84 10.82
C THR A 188 -5.43 -15.29 10.80
N LEU A 189 -5.05 -14.42 11.74
CA LEU A 189 -3.65 -14.07 11.98
C LEU A 189 -3.08 -14.97 13.08
N PRO A 190 -2.02 -15.76 12.80
CA PRO A 190 -1.32 -16.51 13.83
C PRO A 190 -0.76 -15.50 14.85
N GLY A 191 -0.96 -15.74 16.15
CA GLY A 191 -0.51 -14.82 17.20
C GLY A 191 -1.40 -14.78 18.44
N LEU A 192 -2.66 -15.19 18.33
CA LEU A 192 -3.53 -15.35 19.50
C LEU A 192 -3.00 -16.45 20.43
N GLY A 193 -2.58 -17.59 19.88
CA GLY A 193 -1.90 -18.63 20.65
C GLY A 193 -0.57 -18.16 21.23
N MET A 194 0.16 -17.25 20.57
CA MET A 194 1.38 -16.64 21.12
C MET A 194 1.08 -15.81 22.37
N VAL A 195 -0.05 -15.09 22.41
CA VAL A 195 -0.48 -14.39 23.64
C VAL A 195 -0.92 -15.37 24.71
N PHE A 196 -1.68 -16.42 24.34
CA PHE A 196 -2.09 -17.47 25.27
C PHE A 196 -0.93 -18.33 25.79
N MET A 197 0.18 -18.41 25.06
CA MET A 197 1.41 -19.07 25.50
C MET A 197 2.07 -18.34 26.68
N LEU A 198 1.96 -17.00 26.75
CA LEU A 198 2.50 -16.22 27.87
C LEU A 198 1.64 -16.37 29.14
N ILE A 199 0.41 -16.88 29.01
CA ILE A 199 -0.53 -16.99 30.11
C ILE A 199 -0.43 -18.40 30.71
N PRO A 200 -0.14 -18.55 32.02
CA PRO A 200 -0.11 -19.85 32.66
C PRO A 200 -1.44 -20.60 32.46
N GLN A 201 -1.36 -21.85 32.03
CA GLN A 201 -2.55 -22.69 31.83
C GLN A 201 -3.36 -22.89 33.12
N SER A 202 -2.73 -22.76 34.29
CA SER A 202 -3.43 -22.77 35.59
C SER A 202 -4.39 -21.59 35.77
N TRP A 203 -4.13 -20.44 35.16
CA TRP A 203 -5.00 -19.26 35.21
C TRP A 203 -6.18 -19.39 34.24
N LEU A 204 -5.93 -20.00 33.06
CA LEU A 204 -6.95 -20.27 32.05
C LEU A 204 -7.91 -21.39 32.45
N THR A 205 -7.46 -22.32 33.30
CA THR A 205 -8.32 -23.38 33.87
C THR A 205 -8.98 -22.97 35.19
N GLY A 206 -8.62 -21.80 35.75
CA GLY A 206 -9.23 -21.24 36.95
C GLY A 206 -9.14 -22.14 38.19
N GLY A 207 -8.21 -23.11 38.22
CA GLY A 207 -8.15 -24.12 39.28
C GLY A 207 -9.43 -24.95 39.43
N GLY A 208 -10.28 -25.03 38.40
CA GLY A 208 -11.60 -25.69 38.45
C GLY A 208 -12.79 -24.73 38.57
N ASP A 209 -12.56 -23.45 38.86
CA ASP A 209 -13.61 -22.42 38.86
C ASP A 209 -13.77 -21.79 37.47
N ARG A 210 -14.92 -22.09 36.84
CA ARG A 210 -15.25 -21.61 35.50
C ARG A 210 -15.42 -20.10 35.42
N VAL A 211 -15.82 -19.44 36.51
CA VAL A 211 -16.06 -17.99 36.51
C VAL A 211 -14.73 -17.23 36.52
N ALA A 212 -13.78 -17.68 37.35
CA ALA A 212 -12.43 -17.12 37.37
C ALA A 212 -11.70 -17.32 36.03
N ALA A 213 -11.80 -18.52 35.45
CA ALA A 213 -11.27 -18.82 34.12
C ALA A 213 -11.86 -17.90 33.03
N ALA A 214 -13.20 -17.73 33.02
CA ALA A 214 -13.87 -16.84 32.09
C ALA A 214 -13.45 -15.38 32.28
N ALA A 215 -13.32 -14.90 33.52
CA ALA A 215 -12.88 -13.55 33.81
C ALA A 215 -11.44 -13.29 33.29
N VAL A 216 -10.52 -14.24 33.48
CA VAL A 216 -9.15 -14.14 32.94
C VAL A 216 -9.17 -14.13 31.41
N ALA A 217 -9.94 -15.02 30.77
CA ALA A 217 -10.05 -15.04 29.32
C ALA A 217 -10.62 -13.72 28.77
N TYR A 218 -11.74 -13.23 29.33
CA TYR A 218 -12.37 -11.99 28.88
C TYR A 218 -11.51 -10.75 29.13
N THR A 219 -10.75 -10.70 30.23
CA THR A 219 -9.81 -9.60 30.49
C THR A 219 -8.66 -9.60 29.50
N VAL A 220 -8.12 -10.77 29.14
CA VAL A 220 -7.09 -10.90 28.10
C VAL A 220 -7.65 -10.46 26.75
N TYR A 221 -8.84 -10.91 26.36
CA TYR A 221 -9.51 -10.43 25.14
C TYR A 221 -9.77 -8.91 25.17
N ALA A 222 -10.17 -8.36 26.31
CA ALA A 222 -10.37 -6.92 26.48
C ALA A 222 -9.04 -6.14 26.31
N LEU A 223 -7.92 -6.68 26.82
CA LEU A 223 -6.60 -6.05 26.67
C LEU A 223 -6.10 -6.14 25.23
N ILE A 224 -6.27 -7.28 24.57
CA ILE A 224 -5.91 -7.44 23.15
C ILE A 224 -6.74 -6.48 22.29
N THR A 225 -8.06 -6.44 22.48
CA THR A 225 -8.93 -5.52 21.73
C THR A 225 -8.59 -4.06 22.01
N LEU A 226 -8.28 -3.69 23.26
CA LEU A 226 -7.82 -2.34 23.60
C LEU A 226 -6.48 -2.03 22.92
N ALA A 227 -5.51 -2.94 22.95
CA ALA A 227 -4.20 -2.75 22.32
C ALA A 227 -4.30 -2.62 20.79
N VAL A 228 -5.25 -3.33 20.17
CA VAL A 228 -5.56 -3.22 18.73
C VAL A 228 -6.25 -1.89 18.42
N VAL A 229 -7.29 -1.52 19.18
CA VAL A 229 -8.12 -0.34 18.89
C VAL A 229 -7.42 0.97 19.26
N TRP A 230 -6.58 0.98 20.29
CA TRP A 230 -5.89 2.17 20.81
C TRP A 230 -5.05 2.94 19.76
N PRO A 231 -4.17 2.30 18.95
CA PRO A 231 -3.43 3.00 17.92
C PRO A 231 -4.37 3.59 16.85
N PHE A 232 -5.44 2.89 16.47
CA PHE A 232 -6.41 3.40 15.49
C PHE A 232 -7.27 4.55 16.02
N ALA A 233 -7.62 4.51 17.31
CA ALA A 233 -8.25 5.63 18.01
C ALA A 233 -7.34 6.86 18.06
N ARG A 234 -6.02 6.66 18.16
CA ARG A 234 -5.03 7.76 18.12
C ARG A 234 -4.82 8.30 16.70
N LEU A 235 -4.77 7.43 15.69
CA LEU A 235 -4.54 7.77 14.28
C LEU A 235 -5.73 8.48 13.61
N GLY A 236 -6.98 8.15 13.99
CA GLY A 236 -8.18 8.72 13.37
C GLY A 236 -8.46 10.19 13.71
N ARG A 237 -7.65 10.84 14.55
CA ARG A 237 -7.84 12.22 15.04
C ARG A 237 -9.30 12.52 15.44
N TRP A 238 -10.03 11.56 16.00
CA TRP A 238 -11.44 11.69 16.40
C TRP A 238 -11.70 12.91 17.31
N ARG A 239 -10.67 13.38 18.01
CA ARG A 239 -10.67 14.60 18.83
C ARG A 239 -10.95 15.89 18.04
N THR A 240 -10.64 15.95 16.74
CA THR A 240 -10.97 17.12 15.90
C THR A 240 -12.44 17.14 15.49
N LEU A 241 -13.11 15.97 15.46
CA LEU A 241 -14.56 15.88 15.25
C LEU A 241 -15.33 16.21 16.53
N LEU A 242 -14.75 15.93 17.69
CA LEU A 242 -15.33 16.23 19.01
C LEU A 242 -15.13 17.70 19.45
N ARG A 243 -14.35 18.50 18.72
CA ARG A 243 -14.27 19.97 18.91
C ARG A 243 -14.69 20.71 17.63
N PRO A 244 -15.99 20.89 17.38
CA PRO A 244 -16.50 21.66 16.26
C PRO A 244 -16.37 23.18 16.47
N GLY A 245 -15.20 23.66 16.95
CA GLY A 245 -15.09 25.01 17.52
C GLY A 245 -14.02 25.93 16.91
N GLN A 246 -13.16 25.47 16.01
CA GLN A 246 -12.19 26.36 15.35
C GLN A 246 -12.21 26.17 13.85
N LEU A 247 -13.20 26.78 13.22
CA LEU A 247 -13.05 27.26 11.86
C LEU A 247 -11.89 28.26 11.86
N PRO A 248 -10.94 28.18 10.92
CA PRO A 248 -10.03 29.28 10.65
C PRO A 248 -10.91 30.48 10.36
N GLN A 249 -10.85 31.49 11.22
CA GLN A 249 -11.37 32.80 10.95
C GLN A 249 -10.67 33.26 9.67
N GLN A 250 -11.32 33.01 8.53
CA GLN A 250 -11.00 33.69 7.29
C GLN A 250 -11.07 35.15 7.66
N ARG A 251 -9.88 35.73 7.82
CA ARG A 251 -9.67 37.16 7.95
C ARG A 251 -10.42 37.72 6.74
N ALA A 252 -11.60 38.29 7.01
CA ALA A 252 -12.42 38.91 5.99
C ALA A 252 -11.51 39.83 5.16
N PRO A 253 -11.72 39.93 3.83
CA PRO A 253 -11.06 40.96 3.05
C PRO A 253 -11.27 42.27 3.79
N GLN A 254 -10.17 42.86 4.26
CA GLN A 254 -10.21 44.14 4.92
C GLN A 254 -10.69 45.13 3.86
N GLU A 255 -11.99 45.37 3.84
CA GLU A 255 -12.65 46.38 3.02
C GLU A 255 -11.94 47.69 3.33
N ARG A 256 -11.08 48.12 2.40
CA ARG A 256 -10.46 49.44 2.47
C ARG A 256 -11.61 50.44 2.44
N PRO A 257 -11.75 51.33 3.45
CA PRO A 257 -12.72 52.40 3.39
C PRO A 257 -12.43 53.23 2.14
N HIS A 258 -13.44 53.38 1.29
CA HIS A 258 -13.44 54.26 0.15
C HIS A 258 -13.00 55.67 0.60
N ALA A 259 -11.88 56.15 0.05
CA ALA A 259 -11.51 57.56 0.15
C ALA A 259 -12.57 58.38 -0.61
N PRO A 260 -13.15 59.44 -0.01
CA PRO A 260 -14.11 60.28 -0.71
C PRO A 260 -13.42 61.03 -1.84
N ALA A 261 -14.09 61.03 -3.00
CA ALA A 261 -13.76 61.85 -4.15
C ALA A 261 -13.64 63.32 -3.72
N GLN A 262 -12.44 63.88 -3.84
CA GLN A 262 -12.28 65.33 -3.85
C GLN A 262 -12.64 65.83 -5.25
N ALA A 263 -13.78 66.51 -5.31
CA ALA A 263 -14.13 67.39 -6.40
C ALA A 263 -13.51 68.77 -6.16
N GLY A 264 -12.87 69.32 -7.20
CA GLY A 264 -12.76 70.77 -7.42
C GLY A 264 -11.44 71.44 -7.01
N ALA A 265 -10.57 71.66 -8.00
CA ALA A 265 -10.19 72.99 -8.52
C ALA A 265 -9.39 72.83 -9.81
#